data_AF-A0A0C2FT90-F1
#
_entry.id   AF-A0A0C2FT90-F1
#
_cell.length_a   1.000
_cell.length_b   1.000
_cell.length_c   1.000
_cell.angle_alpha   90.00
_cell.angle_beta   90.00
_cell.angle_gamma   90.00
#
_symmetry.space_group_name_H-M   'P 1'
#
loop_
_entity.id
_entity.type
_entity.pdbx_description
1 polymer ?
#
loop_
_entity_poly.entity_id
_entity_poly.type
_entity_poly.pdbx_seq_one_letter_code
_entity_poly.pdbx_strand_id
1 'polypeptide(L)'
;GAARAVFASYSSYVKAIRSRYLHIPNVEFNKRTVEIKPYTMDEILCDECLKAVANHFCRVCMQYYCEACSIRMDHMISSHLDVTPPTAKSPIEHDFRLPNSLLEHLAE
;
A
#
# COMPACT_ATOMS: atom_id res chain seq x y z
N GLY A 1 1.71 3.65 -16.00
CA GLY A 1 0.29 3.44 -15.72
C GLY A 1 0.15 2.98 -14.28
N ALA A 2 -0.96 3.31 -13.64
CA ALA A 2 -1.33 2.80 -12.32
C ALA A 2 -2.74 2.20 -12.43
N ALA A 3 -3.03 1.18 -11.64
CA ALA A 3 -4.34 0.54 -11.58
C ALA A 3 -4.72 0.31 -10.11
N ARG A 4 -6.03 0.19 -9.85
CA ARG A 4 -6.53 -0.30 -8.58
C ARG A 4 -6.60 -1.82 -8.62
N ALA A 5 -6.34 -2.45 -7.49
CA ALA A 5 -6.49 -3.88 -7.30
C ALA A 5 -7.31 -4.12 -6.03
N VAL A 6 -8.20 -5.11 -6.10
CA VAL A 6 -8.93 -5.62 -4.94
C VAL A 6 -8.36 -6.99 -4.62
N PHE A 7 -8.07 -7.22 -3.34
CA PHE A 7 -7.57 -8.51 -2.86
C PHE A 7 -8.75 -9.33 -2.34
N ALA A 8 -8.74 -10.64 -2.61
CA ALA A 8 -9.80 -11.54 -2.14
C ALA A 8 -9.77 -11.78 -0.62
N SER A 9 -8.66 -11.48 0.04
CA SER A 9 -8.52 -11.63 1.49
C SER A 9 -7.62 -10.54 2.07
N TYR A 10 -7.83 -10.28 3.37
CA TYR A 10 -6.97 -9.36 4.12
C TYR A 10 -5.52 -9.87 4.20
N SER A 11 -5.31 -11.18 4.29
CA SER A 11 -3.95 -11.76 4.34
C SER A 11 -3.19 -11.56 3.02
N SER A 12 -3.86 -11.73 1.86
CA SER A 12 -3.28 -11.42 0.54
C SER A 12 -2.94 -9.94 0.41
N TYR A 13 -3.81 -9.05 0.87
CA TYR A 13 -3.55 -7.60 0.92
C TYR A 13 -2.31 -7.29 1.77
N VAL A 14 -2.24 -7.84 2.99
CA VAL A 14 -1.13 -7.60 3.92
C VAL A 14 0.20 -8.07 3.34
N LYS A 15 0.22 -9.27 2.73
CA LYS A 15 1.41 -9.80 2.05
C LYS A 15 1.86 -8.87 0.93
N ALA A 16 0.95 -8.47 0.04
CA ALA A 16 1.28 -7.60 -1.09
C ALA A 16 1.82 -6.22 -0.65
N ILE A 17 1.21 -5.62 0.36
CA ILE A 17 1.66 -4.32 0.91
C ILE A 17 3.03 -4.46 1.58
N ARG A 18 3.30 -5.55 2.29
CA ARG A 18 4.63 -5.79 2.90
C ARG A 18 5.72 -6.04 1.86
N SER A 19 5.41 -6.77 0.79
CA SER A 19 6.38 -7.06 -0.28
C SER A 19 6.76 -5.83 -1.10
N ARG A 20 5.90 -4.79 -1.13
CA ARG A 20 6.05 -3.52 -1.87
C ARG A 20 6.09 -3.66 -3.39
N TYR A 21 6.73 -4.70 -3.90
CA TYR A 21 6.80 -5.06 -5.31
C TYR A 21 6.22 -6.45 -5.50
N LEU A 22 5.43 -6.63 -6.54
CA LEU A 22 4.94 -7.94 -6.97
C LEU A 22 5.47 -8.25 -8.35
N HIS A 23 5.95 -9.47 -8.54
CA HIS A 23 6.41 -9.95 -9.84
C HIS A 23 5.33 -10.80 -10.50
N ILE A 24 4.63 -10.26 -11.49
CA ILE A 24 3.55 -10.91 -12.24
C ILE A 24 4.16 -11.91 -13.26
N PRO A 25 4.08 -13.24 -13.04
CA PRO A 25 4.55 -14.21 -14.01
C PRO A 25 3.61 -14.24 -15.22
N ASN A 26 4.14 -14.67 -16.38
CA ASN A 26 3.39 -14.93 -17.62
C ASN A 26 2.69 -13.71 -18.27
N VAL A 27 3.24 -12.50 -18.12
CA VAL A 27 2.87 -11.37 -18.98
C VAL A 27 3.88 -11.22 -20.10
N GLU A 28 3.40 -11.16 -21.34
CA GLU A 28 4.19 -10.98 -22.58
C GLU A 28 4.95 -9.64 -22.63
N PHE A 29 4.76 -8.77 -21.63
CA PHE A 29 5.34 -7.44 -21.56
C PHE A 29 6.62 -7.40 -20.70
N ASN A 30 7.60 -6.60 -21.14
CA ASN A 30 8.91 -6.38 -20.52
C ASN A 30 8.90 -5.69 -19.13
N LYS A 31 7.74 -5.53 -18.48
CA LYS A 31 7.60 -4.94 -17.13
C LYS A 31 6.81 -5.89 -16.24
N ARG A 32 7.54 -6.82 -15.60
CA ARG A 32 6.97 -7.89 -14.75
C ARG A 32 6.82 -7.47 -13.29
N THR A 33 7.53 -6.43 -12.87
CA THR A 33 7.49 -5.94 -11.49
C THR A 33 6.57 -4.74 -11.38
N VAL A 34 5.55 -4.82 -10.52
CA VAL A 34 4.64 -3.74 -10.19
C VAL A 34 4.86 -3.28 -8.76
N GLU A 35 4.90 -1.97 -8.53
CA GLU A 35 4.90 -1.41 -7.18
C GLU A 35 3.47 -1.38 -6.63
N ILE A 36 3.29 -1.86 -5.40
CA ILE A 36 2.04 -1.82 -4.66
C ILE A 36 2.13 -0.70 -3.62
N LYS A 37 1.18 0.23 -3.71
CA LYS A 37 1.00 1.30 -2.72
C LYS A 37 -0.34 1.12 -2.02
N PRO A 38 -0.41 1.35 -0.70
CA PRO A 38 -1.68 1.42 0.00
C PRO A 38 -2.55 2.51 -0.63
N TYR A 39 -3.84 2.24 -0.71
CA TYR A 39 -4.80 3.25 -1.15
C TYR A 39 -5.03 4.25 -0.02
N THR A 40 -4.73 5.52 -0.28
CA THR A 40 -4.87 6.60 0.69
C THR A 40 -6.04 7.47 0.30
N MET A 41 -6.94 7.72 1.24
CA MET A 41 -7.98 8.73 1.12
C MET A 41 -7.43 10.08 1.57
N ASP A 42 -8.03 11.16 1.09
CA ASP A 42 -7.77 12.49 1.63
C ASP A 42 -8.24 12.54 3.09
N GLU A 43 -7.54 13.32 3.93
CA GLU A 43 -7.95 13.64 5.31
C GLU A 43 -8.04 12.44 6.28
N ILE A 44 -7.32 11.33 6.02
CA ILE A 44 -7.19 10.24 6.99
C ILE A 44 -6.61 10.78 8.31
N LEU A 45 -7.25 10.48 9.44
CA LEU A 45 -6.75 10.83 10.76
C LEU A 45 -5.70 9.82 11.23
N CYS A 46 -4.73 10.30 12.00
CA CYS A 46 -3.74 9.46 12.69
C CYS A 46 -4.44 8.43 13.59
N ASP A 47 -4.19 7.14 13.39
CA ASP A 47 -4.79 6.04 14.16
C ASP A 47 -4.39 6.07 15.65
N GLU A 48 -3.29 6.74 15.97
CA GLU A 48 -2.77 6.87 17.34
C GLU A 48 -3.40 8.05 18.10
N CYS A 49 -3.44 9.24 17.50
CA CYS A 49 -3.88 10.45 18.22
C CYS A 49 -5.27 10.96 17.82
N LEU A 50 -5.80 10.50 16.68
CA LEU A 50 -7.11 10.86 16.11
C LEU A 50 -7.36 12.38 15.95
N LYS A 51 -6.30 13.20 16.00
CA LYS A 51 -6.39 14.67 16.03
C LYS A 51 -5.75 15.35 14.83
N ALA A 52 -4.76 14.72 14.22
CA ALA A 52 -4.00 15.25 13.11
C ALA A 52 -4.19 14.36 11.88
N VAL A 53 -4.11 14.97 10.71
CA VAL A 53 -4.07 14.23 9.44
C VAL A 53 -2.81 13.36 9.41
N ALA A 54 -2.99 12.11 9.04
CA ALA A 54 -1.91 11.18 8.83
C ALA A 54 -1.24 11.44 7.49
N ASN A 55 0.10 11.51 7.52
CA ASN A 55 0.93 11.72 6.33
C ASN A 55 1.84 10.52 6.04
N HIS A 56 1.71 9.47 6.85
CA HIS A 56 2.55 8.28 6.79
C HIS A 56 1.70 7.03 6.97
N PHE A 57 1.99 6.00 6.17
CA PHE A 57 1.43 4.67 6.35
C PHE A 57 2.53 3.68 6.70
N CYS A 58 2.37 2.96 7.81
CA CYS A 58 3.29 1.90 8.21
C CYS A 58 2.88 0.55 7.61
N ARG A 59 3.70 0.00 6.72
CA ARG A 59 3.47 -1.31 6.08
C ARG A 59 3.60 -2.50 7.03
N VAL A 60 4.19 -2.32 8.22
CA VAL A 60 4.29 -3.38 9.23
C VAL A 60 3.02 -3.42 10.09
N CYS A 61 2.64 -2.26 10.63
CA CYS A 61 1.47 -2.09 11.51
C CYS A 61 0.16 -2.06 10.72
N MET A 62 0.20 -1.76 9.43
CA MET A 62 -0.97 -1.50 8.57
C MET A 62 -1.84 -0.34 9.07
N GLN A 63 -1.18 0.72 9.58
CA GLN A 63 -1.82 1.86 10.24
C GLN A 63 -1.23 3.18 9.75
N TYR A 64 -2.03 4.23 9.90
CA TYR A 64 -1.74 5.60 9.49
C TYR A 64 -1.31 6.45 10.67
N TYR A 65 -0.21 7.19 10.51
CA TYR A 65 0.33 8.06 11.56
C TYR A 65 0.61 9.46 11.05
N CYS A 66 0.36 10.47 11.89
CA CYS A 66 0.93 11.80 11.69
C CYS A 66 2.43 11.79 11.98
N GLU A 67 3.15 12.80 11.50
CA GLU A 67 4.60 12.92 11.65
C GLU A 67 5.06 12.77 13.10
N ALA A 68 4.41 13.48 14.03
CA ALA A 68 4.75 13.42 15.45
C ALA A 68 4.57 12.02 16.07
N CYS A 69 3.51 11.30 15.72
CA CYS A 69 3.30 9.94 16.23
C CYS A 69 4.24 8.94 15.57
N SER A 70 4.54 9.12 14.29
CA SER A 70 5.49 8.27 13.56
C SER A 70 6.90 8.37 14.16
N ILE A 71 7.36 9.58 14.49
CA ILE A 71 8.66 9.80 15.16
C ILE A 71 8.64 9.23 16.58
N ARG A 72 7.61 9.57 17.38
CA ARG A 72 7.52 9.14 18.78
C ARG A 72 7.51 7.62 18.95
N MET A 73 6.99 6.90 17.96
CA MET A 73 6.91 5.44 17.97
C MET A 73 8.00 4.77 17.13
N ASP A 74 9.04 5.54 16.72
CA ASP A 74 10.17 5.06 15.92
C ASP A 74 9.79 4.38 14.60
N HIS A 75 8.60 4.65 14.07
CA HIS A 75 8.15 4.13 12.79
C HIS A 75 8.91 4.76 11.61
N MET A 76 9.51 5.94 11.81
CA MET A 76 10.20 6.68 10.74
C MET A 76 11.56 6.09 10.30
N ILE A 77 12.19 5.24 11.13
CA ILE A 77 13.58 4.79 10.94
C ILE A 77 13.70 3.59 10.02
N SER A 78 12.61 2.86 9.79
CA SER A 78 12.67 1.59 9.07
C SER A 78 12.01 1.70 7.70
N SER A 79 12.51 0.93 6.74
CA SER A 79 12.16 0.83 5.31
C SER A 79 10.67 0.54 4.99
N HIS A 80 9.79 0.71 5.97
CA HIS A 80 8.42 0.26 6.05
C HIS A 80 7.39 1.39 5.91
N LEU A 81 7.81 2.65 5.76
CA LEU A 81 6.89 3.77 5.60
C LEU A 81 6.78 4.24 4.16
N ASP A 82 5.55 4.37 3.68
CA ASP A 82 5.26 5.22 2.53
C ASP A 82 4.87 6.62 3.03
N VAL A 83 5.51 7.63 2.46
CA VAL A 83 5.02 9.01 2.57
C VAL A 83 3.82 9.12 1.66
N THR A 84 2.65 9.45 2.22
CA THR A 84 1.44 9.66 1.44
C THR A 84 1.55 11.05 0.79
N PRO A 85 1.56 11.17 -0.55
CA PRO A 85 1.59 12.48 -1.18
C PRO A 85 0.26 13.21 -0.89
N PRO A 86 0.29 14.51 -0.59
CA PRO A 86 -0.88 15.27 -0.15
C PRO A 86 -1.99 15.45 -1.21
N THR A 87 -1.87 14.87 -2.40
CA THR A 87 -2.80 15.11 -3.53
C THR A 87 -2.88 13.95 -4.54
N ALA A 88 -2.77 12.69 -4.11
CA ALA A 88 -2.90 11.56 -5.05
C ALA A 88 -4.34 11.41 -5.56
N LYS A 89 -4.68 12.12 -6.63
CA LYS A 89 -5.96 11.97 -7.34
C LYS A 89 -6.12 10.51 -7.77
N SER A 90 -7.16 9.88 -7.22
CA SER A 90 -7.83 8.67 -7.69
C SER A 90 -7.61 8.40 -9.19
N PRO A 91 -6.91 7.33 -9.60
CA PRO A 91 -6.92 6.88 -10.98
C PRO A 91 -8.34 6.46 -11.38
N ILE A 92 -8.76 6.87 -12.58
CA ILE A 92 -10.07 6.57 -13.18
C ILE A 92 -10.26 5.04 -13.25
N GLU A 93 -11.46 4.59 -12.91
CA GLU A 93 -11.81 3.21 -12.62
C GLU A 93 -11.59 2.25 -13.79
N HIS A 94 -10.59 1.38 -13.65
CA HIS A 94 -10.55 0.08 -14.32
C HIS A 94 -10.24 -0.95 -13.23
N ASP A 95 -11.28 -1.61 -12.73
CA ASP A 95 -11.17 -2.69 -11.74
C ASP A 95 -10.46 -3.90 -12.38
N PHE A 96 -9.17 -4.04 -12.13
CA PHE A 96 -8.45 -5.25 -12.48
C PHE A 96 -8.48 -6.19 -11.26
N ARG A 97 -9.41 -7.16 -11.28
CA ARG A 97 -9.41 -8.25 -10.30
C ARG A 97 -8.33 -9.24 -10.67
N LEU A 98 -7.22 -9.25 -9.92
CA LEU A 98 -6.22 -10.29 -10.03
C LEU A 98 -6.82 -11.62 -9.50
N PRO A 99 -6.82 -12.71 -10.29
CA PRO A 99 -7.28 -14.00 -9.81
C PRO A 99 -6.34 -14.51 -8.69
N ASN A 100 -6.92 -15.18 -7.69
CA ASN A 100 -6.22 -15.66 -6.49
C ASN A 100 -4.97 -16.49 -6.80
N SER A 101 -5.04 -17.33 -7.83
CA SER A 101 -3.92 -18.17 -8.26
C SER A 101 -2.69 -17.37 -8.66
N LEU A 102 -2.88 -16.15 -9.18
CA LEU A 102 -1.76 -15.31 -9.55
C LEU A 102 -1.13 -14.71 -8.30
N LEU A 103 -1.93 -14.14 -7.39
CA LEU A 103 -1.50 -13.49 -6.14
C LEU A 103 -0.68 -14.40 -5.22
N GLU A 104 -1.00 -15.69 -5.15
CA GLU A 104 -0.26 -16.65 -4.33
C GLU A 104 1.17 -16.88 -4.86
N HIS A 105 1.37 -16.86 -6.17
CA HIS A 105 2.69 -17.00 -6.81
C HIS A 105 3.49 -15.68 -6.91
N LEU A 106 2.90 -14.52 -6.53
CA LEU A 106 3.62 -13.22 -6.52
C LEU A 106 4.30 -12.92 -5.18
N ALA A 107 3.97 -13.69 -4.13
CA ALA A 107 4.30 -13.41 -2.74
C ALA A 107 5.33 -14.41 -2.15
N GLU A 108 5.99 -15.19 -3.02
CA GLU A 108 7.17 -16.01 -2.69
C GLU A 108 8.47 -15.29 -3.05
#